data_AF-A0AA52ARQ1-F1
#
_entry.id   AF-A0AA52ARQ1-F1
#
_cell.length_a   1.000
_cell.length_b   1.000
_cell.length_c   1.000
_cell.angle_alpha   90.00
_cell.angle_beta   90.00
_cell.angle_gamma   90.00
#
_symmetry.space_group_name_H-M   'P 1'
#
loop_
_entity.id
_entity.type
_entity.pdbx_description
1 polymer ?
#
loop_
_entity_poly.entity_id
_entity_poly.type
_entity_poly.pdbx_seq_one_letter_code
_entity_poly.pdbx_strand_id
1 'polypeptide(L)'
;MRRRAHTDQDWTSHPDPLLALARKELAFYSRQRDRSRREHYATEIGALAATSSTVVAAGLHAPAWLTALIAGGAVFCTGMRQLFNPAPRWVLASQSHESLRRAVDRYLLLPEAERDAAARAVLQAAIEEVGSNELREWADTQSQRMTPTAPATGA
;
A
#
# COMPACT_ATOMS: atom_id res chain seq x y z
N MET A 1 2.95 8.64 2.15
CA MET A 1 4.00 7.60 2.06
C MET A 1 5.34 8.31 2.17
N ARG A 2 6.04 8.23 3.31
CA ARG A 2 7.42 8.75 3.40
C ARG A 2 8.35 7.59 3.12
N ARG A 3 8.99 7.60 1.94
CA ARG A 3 10.13 6.74 1.64
C ARG A 3 11.19 7.10 2.68
N ARG A 4 11.45 6.21 3.66
CA ARG A 4 12.56 6.43 4.60
C ARG A 4 13.83 6.45 3.75
N ALA A 5 14.57 7.55 3.80
CA ALA A 5 15.94 7.63 3.29
C ALA A 5 16.81 6.69 4.13
N HIS A 6 16.78 5.40 3.80
CA HIS A 6 17.56 4.37 4.46
C HIS A 6 18.80 4.14 3.62
N THR A 7 19.94 4.58 4.17
CA THR A 7 21.34 4.35 3.76
C THR A 7 21.50 3.97 2.29
N ASP A 8 21.78 4.98 1.46
CA ASP A 8 21.98 4.88 0.01
C ASP A 8 23.16 3.98 -0.43
N GLN A 9 23.88 3.38 0.52
CA GLN A 9 25.25 2.90 0.29
C GLN A 9 25.38 1.40 -0.04
N ASP A 10 24.35 0.58 0.16
CA ASP A 10 24.48 -0.89 0.00
C ASP A 10 24.26 -1.39 -1.44
N TRP A 11 23.46 -0.69 -2.26
CA TRP A 11 23.05 -1.22 -3.57
C TRP A 11 24.04 -0.89 -4.69
N THR A 12 24.79 0.20 -4.57
CA THR A 12 25.77 0.67 -5.56
C THR A 12 27.05 -0.19 -5.59
N SER A 13 27.35 -0.90 -4.50
CA SER A 13 28.49 -1.80 -4.38
C SER A 13 28.27 -3.20 -4.95
N HIS A 14 27.05 -3.52 -5.42
CA HIS A 14 26.77 -4.82 -6.02
C HIS A 14 27.37 -4.93 -7.45
N PRO A 15 27.72 -6.14 -7.91
CA PRO A 15 28.20 -6.37 -9.29
C PRO A 15 27.23 -5.86 -10.35
N ASP A 16 25.92 -5.90 -10.05
CA ASP A 16 24.85 -5.30 -10.83
C ASP A 16 24.01 -4.39 -9.91
N PRO A 17 24.33 -3.09 -9.84
CA PRO A 17 23.66 -2.17 -8.92
C PRO A 17 22.21 -1.91 -9.33
N LEU A 18 21.88 -1.98 -10.63
CA LEU A 18 20.54 -1.73 -11.11
C LEU A 18 19.60 -2.88 -10.75
N LEU A 19 20.06 -4.12 -10.90
CA LEU A 19 19.33 -5.29 -10.44
C LEU A 19 19.15 -5.27 -8.91
N ALA A 20 20.16 -4.83 -8.16
CA ALA A 20 20.06 -4.69 -6.70
C ALA A 20 18.98 -3.67 -6.29
N LEU A 21 18.93 -2.51 -6.98
CA LEU A 21 17.88 -1.51 -6.79
C LEU A 21 16.49 -2.09 -7.12
N ALA A 22 16.34 -2.77 -8.26
CA ALA A 22 15.07 -3.37 -8.68
C ALA A 22 14.55 -4.38 -7.65
N ARG A 23 15.43 -5.23 -7.11
CA ARG A 23 15.09 -6.21 -6.05
C ARG A 23 14.70 -5.52 -4.74
N LYS A 24 15.37 -4.43 -4.38
CA LYS A 24 15.04 -3.63 -3.19
C LYS A 24 13.63 -3.03 -3.30
N GLU A 25 13.31 -2.44 -4.44
CA GLU A 25 11.98 -1.89 -4.74
C GLU A 25 10.90 -2.99 -4.71
N LEU A 26 11.18 -4.15 -5.33
CA LEU A 26 10.28 -5.30 -5.30
C LEU A 26 10.00 -5.80 -3.88
N ALA A 27 11.03 -5.89 -3.04
CA ALA A 27 10.88 -6.25 -1.63
C ALA A 27 10.13 -5.18 -0.82
N PHE A 28 10.25 -3.90 -1.18
CA PHE A 28 9.46 -2.83 -0.58
C PHE A 28 7.97 -3.00 -0.92
N TYR A 29 7.64 -3.21 -2.19
CA TYR A 29 6.25 -3.38 -2.60
C TYR A 29 5.61 -4.66 -2.05
N SER A 30 6.35 -5.77 -1.93
CA SER A 30 5.83 -6.99 -1.32
C SER A 30 5.47 -6.78 0.16
N ARG A 31 6.37 -6.15 0.93
CA ARG A 31 6.10 -5.80 2.34
C ARG A 31 4.93 -4.83 2.47
N GLN A 32 4.84 -3.83 1.61
CA GLN A 32 3.75 -2.86 1.63
C GLN A 32 2.40 -3.54 1.32
N ARG A 33 2.36 -4.42 0.33
CA ARG A 33 1.18 -5.23 -0.02
C ARG A 33 0.73 -6.08 1.17
N ASP A 34 1.65 -6.84 1.75
CA ASP A 34 1.33 -7.77 2.85
C ASP A 34 0.90 -7.02 4.12
N ARG A 35 1.51 -5.87 4.39
CA ARG A 35 1.12 -4.98 5.50
C ARG A 35 -0.29 -4.43 5.30
N SER A 36 -0.61 -3.87 4.12
CA SER A 36 -1.95 -3.35 3.81
C SER A 36 -3.02 -4.45 3.95
N ARG A 37 -2.70 -5.67 3.53
CA ARG A 37 -3.59 -6.84 3.68
C ARG A 37 -3.84 -7.16 5.15
N ARG A 38 -2.80 -7.22 5.98
CA ARG A 38 -2.93 -7.47 7.43
C ARG A 38 -3.74 -6.37 8.12
N GLU A 39 -3.49 -5.11 7.80
CA GLU A 39 -4.22 -3.97 8.35
C GLU A 39 -5.71 -4.04 7.98
N HIS A 40 -6.04 -4.38 6.73
CA HIS A 40 -7.41 -4.57 6.29
C HIS A 40 -8.12 -5.68 7.09
N TYR A 41 -7.55 -6.89 7.13
CA TYR A 41 -8.18 -7.99 7.86
C TYR A 41 -8.29 -7.71 9.37
N ALA A 42 -7.29 -7.07 9.97
CA ALA A 42 -7.35 -6.67 11.37
C ALA A 42 -8.51 -5.69 11.64
N THR A 43 -8.74 -4.73 10.73
CA THR A 43 -9.87 -3.79 10.87
C THR A 43 -11.23 -4.46 10.71
N GLU A 44 -11.38 -5.37 9.75
CA GLU A 44 -12.65 -6.10 9.53
C GLU A 44 -12.96 -7.03 10.71
N ILE A 45 -11.97 -7.80 11.17
CA ILE A 45 -12.12 -8.70 12.33
C ILE A 45 -12.42 -7.88 13.59
N GLY A 46 -11.75 -6.75 13.79
CA GLY A 46 -12.02 -5.84 14.90
C GLY A 46 -13.45 -5.29 14.89
N ALA A 47 -13.93 -4.87 13.72
CA ALA A 47 -15.31 -4.40 13.57
C ALA A 47 -16.35 -5.50 13.82
N LEU A 48 -16.12 -6.72 13.31
CA LEU A 48 -16.99 -7.87 13.55
C LEU A 48 -17.00 -8.29 15.03
N ALA A 49 -15.82 -8.31 15.67
CA ALA A 49 -15.70 -8.64 17.07
C ALA A 49 -16.41 -7.61 17.96
N ALA A 50 -16.25 -6.31 17.66
CA ALA A 50 -16.88 -5.23 18.41
C ALA A 50 -18.41 -5.25 18.27
N THR A 51 -18.92 -5.39 17.05
CA THR A 51 -20.37 -5.47 16.79
C THR A 51 -20.99 -6.71 17.45
N SER A 52 -20.35 -7.87 17.34
CA SER A 52 -20.81 -9.11 17.99
C SER A 52 -20.77 -9.02 19.52
N SER A 53 -19.71 -8.43 20.08
CA SER A 53 -19.57 -8.24 21.52
C SER A 53 -20.61 -7.28 22.09
N THR A 54 -21.09 -6.31 21.29
CA THR A 54 -22.13 -5.37 21.72
C THR A 54 -23.43 -6.10 22.04
N VAL A 55 -23.81 -7.10 21.22
CA VAL A 55 -25.02 -7.90 21.43
C VAL A 55 -24.92 -8.72 22.72
N VAL A 56 -23.76 -9.35 22.96
CA VAL A 56 -23.51 -10.13 24.19
C VAL A 56 -23.54 -9.23 25.42
N ALA A 57 -22.87 -8.08 25.36
CA ALA A 57 -22.84 -7.12 26.46
C ALA A 57 -24.23 -6.56 26.80
N ALA A 58 -25.05 -6.30 25.79
CA ALA A 58 -26.44 -5.88 25.97
C ALA A 58 -27.28 -6.99 26.64
N GLY A 59 -27.16 -8.24 26.18
CA GLY A 59 -27.90 -9.39 26.73
C GLY A 59 -27.51 -9.75 28.17
N LEU A 60 -26.26 -9.46 28.57
CA LEU A 60 -25.76 -9.71 29.93
C LEU A 60 -25.95 -8.50 30.87
N HIS A 61 -26.60 -7.43 30.44
CA HIS A 61 -26.69 -6.17 31.19
C HIS A 61 -25.32 -5.67 31.69
N ALA A 62 -24.31 -5.77 30.82
CA ALA A 62 -22.94 -5.40 31.16
C ALA A 62 -22.83 -3.93 31.60
N PRO A 63 -21.91 -3.60 32.52
CA PRO A 63 -21.75 -2.25 33.02
C PRO A 63 -21.38 -1.25 31.91
N ALA A 64 -21.85 -0.01 32.07
CA ALA A 64 -21.81 1.02 31.02
C ALA A 64 -20.42 1.33 30.46
N TRP A 65 -19.36 1.20 31.28
CA TRP A 65 -17.99 1.42 30.81
C TRP A 65 -17.55 0.35 29.79
N LEU A 66 -18.04 -0.87 29.92
CA LEU A 66 -17.65 -2.02 29.11
C LEU A 66 -18.37 -1.97 27.75
N THR A 67 -19.66 -1.62 27.74
CA THR A 67 -20.42 -1.34 26.51
C THR A 67 -19.87 -0.12 25.76
N ALA A 68 -19.47 0.94 26.47
CA ALA A 68 -18.84 2.11 25.87
C ALA A 68 -17.49 1.78 25.20
N LEU A 69 -16.65 0.94 25.81
CA LEU A 69 -15.39 0.49 25.19
C LEU A 69 -15.63 -0.33 23.92
N ILE A 70 -16.62 -1.24 23.94
CA ILE A 70 -16.97 -2.04 22.78
C ILE A 70 -17.48 -1.15 21.63
N ALA A 71 -18.41 -0.24 21.94
CA ALA A 71 -18.95 0.69 20.96
C ALA A 71 -17.86 1.62 20.39
N GLY A 72 -16.98 2.14 21.26
CA GLY A 72 -15.82 2.94 20.86
C GLY A 72 -14.87 2.17 19.94
N GLY A 73 -14.65 0.87 20.21
CA GLY A 73 -13.88 -0.01 19.34
C GLY A 73 -14.46 -0.16 17.93
N ALA A 74 -15.79 -0.27 17.81
CA ALA A 74 -16.46 -0.33 16.51
C ALA A 74 -16.31 0.98 15.72
N VAL A 75 -16.48 2.13 16.39
CA VAL A 75 -16.29 3.46 15.78
C VAL A 75 -14.82 3.66 15.37
N PHE A 76 -13.87 3.24 16.21
CA PHE A 76 -12.45 3.29 15.90
C PHE A 76 -12.11 2.46 14.66
N CYS A 77 -12.58 1.21 14.57
CA CYS A 77 -12.36 0.37 13.38
C CYS A 77 -12.96 1.00 12.12
N THR A 78 -14.15 1.60 12.24
CA THR A 78 -14.79 2.33 11.14
C THR A 78 -13.97 3.55 10.72
N GLY A 79 -13.47 4.33 11.67
CA GLY A 79 -12.59 5.48 11.40
C GLY A 79 -11.26 5.06 10.76
N MET A 80 -10.66 3.96 11.20
CA MET A 80 -9.46 3.41 10.56
C MET A 80 -9.70 3.00 9.11
N ARG A 81 -10.86 2.40 8.81
CA ARG A 81 -11.25 2.04 7.45
C ARG A 81 -11.30 3.28 6.54
N GLN A 82 -11.87 4.37 7.04
CA GLN A 82 -11.96 5.65 6.31
C GLN A 82 -10.59 6.32 6.16
N LEU A 83 -9.78 6.34 7.23
CA LEU A 83 -8.50 7.04 7.25
C LEU A 83 -7.43 6.35 6.39
N PHE A 84 -7.36 5.02 6.46
CA PHE A 84 -6.31 4.26 5.79
C PHE A 84 -6.68 3.76 4.39
N ASN A 85 -7.98 3.66 4.07
CA ASN A 85 -8.53 3.12 2.82
C ASN A 85 -7.63 2.02 2.20
N PRO A 86 -7.48 0.86 2.89
CA PRO A 86 -6.41 -0.09 2.59
C PRO A 86 -6.59 -0.80 1.24
N ALA A 87 -7.84 -0.92 0.77
CA ALA A 87 -8.20 -1.66 -0.44
C ALA A 87 -7.57 -1.08 -1.73
N PRO A 88 -7.74 0.22 -2.07
CA PRO A 88 -7.09 0.80 -3.24
C PRO A 88 -5.56 0.82 -3.12
N ARG A 89 -5.03 0.99 -1.90
CA ARG A 89 -3.57 0.96 -1.65
C ARG A 89 -2.96 -0.42 -1.86
N TRP A 90 -3.70 -1.49 -1.58
CA TRP A 90 -3.25 -2.87 -1.80
C TRP A 90 -3.21 -3.23 -3.28
N VAL A 91 -4.22 -2.79 -4.05
CA VAL A 91 -4.29 -3.02 -5.50
C VAL A 91 -3.14 -2.31 -6.20
N LEU A 92 -2.93 -1.02 -5.90
CA LEU A 92 -1.85 -0.24 -6.50
C LEU A 92 -0.46 -0.84 -6.20
N ALA A 93 -0.20 -1.18 -4.93
CA ALA A 93 1.06 -1.83 -4.55
C ALA A 93 1.25 -3.20 -5.23
N SER A 94 0.17 -3.96 -5.44
CA SER A 94 0.22 -5.26 -6.13
C SER A 94 0.50 -5.08 -7.62
N GLN A 95 -0.07 -4.07 -8.26
CA GLN A 95 0.17 -3.72 -9.65
C GLN A 95 1.63 -3.28 -9.87
N SER A 96 2.13 -2.36 -9.04
CA SER A 96 3.53 -1.92 -9.06
C SER A 96 4.49 -3.09 -8.86
N HIS A 97 4.21 -3.96 -7.87
CA HIS A 97 5.00 -5.16 -7.61
C HIS A 97 5.04 -6.09 -8.82
N GLU A 98 3.89 -6.40 -9.42
CA GLU A 98 3.80 -7.36 -10.53
C GLU A 98 4.44 -6.80 -11.81
N SER A 99 4.28 -5.50 -12.09
CA SER A 99 4.95 -4.84 -13.22
C SER A 99 6.47 -4.90 -13.08
N LEU A 100 6.99 -4.54 -11.89
CA LEU A 100 8.41 -4.58 -11.60
C LEU A 100 8.95 -6.01 -11.60
N ARG A 101 8.21 -6.97 -11.05
CA ARG A 101 8.57 -8.40 -11.06
C ARG A 101 8.77 -8.91 -12.48
N ARG A 102 7.83 -8.62 -13.40
CA ARG A 102 7.95 -9.01 -14.81
C ARG A 102 9.13 -8.35 -15.53
N ALA A 103 9.49 -7.12 -15.16
CA ALA A 103 10.67 -6.45 -15.70
C ALA A 103 11.98 -7.12 -15.21
N VAL A 104 12.05 -7.42 -13.90
CA VAL A 104 13.18 -8.14 -13.31
C VAL A 104 13.31 -9.55 -13.89
N ASP A 105 12.21 -10.29 -14.01
CA ASP A 105 12.21 -11.65 -14.56
C ASP A 105 12.71 -11.63 -16.01
N ARG A 106 12.23 -10.69 -16.85
CA ARG A 106 12.74 -10.51 -18.22
C ARG A 106 14.24 -10.22 -18.25
N TYR A 107 14.73 -9.36 -17.35
CA TYR A 107 16.15 -9.03 -17.26
C TYR A 107 17.00 -10.25 -16.84
N LEU A 108 16.51 -11.06 -15.91
CA LEU A 108 17.20 -12.25 -15.41
C LEU A 108 17.20 -13.40 -16.42
N LEU A 109 16.21 -13.47 -17.31
CA LEU A 109 16.16 -14.44 -18.39
C LEU A 109 17.25 -14.22 -19.45
N LEU A 110 17.82 -13.01 -19.54
CA LEU A 110 19.00 -12.79 -20.37
C LEU A 110 20.24 -13.46 -19.75
N PRO A 111 21.06 -14.17 -20.55
CA PRO A 111 22.39 -14.60 -20.14
C PRO A 111 23.22 -13.43 -19.62
N GLU A 112 24.13 -13.66 -18.68
CA GLU A 112 24.94 -12.58 -18.08
C GLU A 112 25.74 -11.78 -19.11
N ALA A 113 26.19 -12.44 -20.19
CA ALA A 113 26.89 -11.78 -21.30
C ALA A 113 26.01 -10.82 -22.11
N GLU A 114 24.69 -11.03 -22.12
CA GLU A 114 23.70 -10.21 -22.84
C GLU A 114 23.06 -9.13 -21.94
N ARG A 115 23.44 -9.07 -20.66
CA ARG A 115 23.00 -8.03 -19.70
C ARG A 115 23.82 -6.74 -19.87
N ASP A 116 23.84 -6.26 -21.10
CA ASP A 116 24.57 -5.08 -21.54
C ASP A 116 23.89 -3.76 -21.12
N ALA A 117 24.43 -2.65 -21.62
CA ALA A 117 23.89 -1.32 -21.33
C ALA A 117 22.44 -1.15 -21.83
N ALA A 118 22.06 -1.80 -22.93
CA ALA A 118 20.70 -1.72 -23.47
C ALA A 118 19.72 -2.48 -22.58
N ALA A 119 20.06 -3.70 -22.16
CA ALA A 119 19.27 -4.47 -21.21
C ALA A 119 19.08 -3.73 -19.87
N ARG A 120 20.14 -3.06 -19.39
CA ARG A 120 20.07 -2.21 -18.18
C ARG A 120 19.18 -0.99 -18.39
N ALA A 121 19.27 -0.30 -19.53
CA ALA A 121 18.41 0.84 -19.83
C ALA A 121 16.91 0.44 -19.83
N VAL A 122 16.58 -0.74 -20.35
CA VAL A 122 15.20 -1.27 -20.33
C VAL A 122 14.72 -1.51 -18.90
N LEU A 123 15.55 -2.09 -18.03
CA LEU A 123 15.20 -2.30 -16.62
C LEU A 123 15.05 -0.97 -15.87
N GLN A 124 15.93 -0.01 -16.14
CA GLN A 124 15.87 1.33 -15.54
C GLN A 124 14.57 2.04 -15.92
N ALA A 125 14.23 2.06 -17.21
CA ALA A 125 12.98 2.65 -17.69
C ALA A 125 11.75 2.01 -17.04
N ALA A 126 11.77 0.69 -16.80
CA ALA A 126 10.68 0.01 -16.10
C ALA A 126 10.56 0.44 -14.63
N ILE A 127 11.67 0.67 -13.93
CA ILE A 127 11.67 1.19 -12.54
C ILE A 127 11.10 2.61 -12.51
N GLU A 128 11.56 3.48 -13.41
CA GLU A 128 11.12 4.87 -13.50
C GLU A 128 9.63 4.99 -13.85
N GLU A 129 9.15 4.12 -14.73
CA GLU A 129 7.74 4.05 -15.13
C GLU A 129 6.84 3.65 -13.95
N VAL A 130 7.24 2.67 -13.15
CA VAL A 130 6.50 2.30 -11.92
C VAL A 130 6.43 3.49 -10.95
N GLY A 131 7.54 4.18 -10.72
CA GLY A 131 7.56 5.37 -9.87
C GLY A 131 6.72 6.53 -10.41
N SER A 132 6.76 6.75 -11.72
CA SER A 132 6.00 7.82 -12.39
C SER A 132 4.50 7.56 -12.35
N ASN A 133 4.08 6.30 -12.53
CA ASN A 133 2.68 5.90 -12.40
C ASN A 133 2.16 6.11 -10.98
N GLU A 134 2.94 5.79 -9.96
CA GLU A 134 2.55 6.05 -8.57
C GLU A 134 2.42 7.54 -8.25
N LEU A 135 3.33 8.36 -8.77
CA LEU A 135 3.26 9.80 -8.59
C LEU A 135 2.00 10.39 -9.25
N ARG A 136 1.66 9.91 -10.45
CA ARG A 136 0.46 10.33 -11.18
C ARG A 136 -0.81 9.95 -10.43
N GLU A 137 -0.92 8.69 -10.01
CA GLU A 137 -2.07 8.20 -9.22
C GLU A 137 -2.24 8.97 -7.90
N TRP A 138 -1.12 9.30 -7.25
CA TRP A 138 -1.14 10.11 -6.04
C TRP A 138 -1.63 11.54 -6.32
N ALA A 139 -1.16 12.17 -7.39
CA ALA A 139 -1.57 13.52 -7.79
C ALA A 139 -3.07 13.56 -8.16
N ASP A 140 -3.57 12.55 -8.87
CA ASP A 140 -4.98 12.42 -9.24
C ASP A 140 -5.85 12.24 -7.99
N THR A 141 -5.41 11.40 -7.05
CA THR A 141 -6.10 11.20 -5.77
C THR A 141 -6.15 12.48 -4.93
N GLN A 142 -5.08 13.29 -4.92
CA GLN A 142 -5.11 14.58 -4.20
C GLN A 142 -6.03 15.59 -4.88
N SER A 143 -6.01 15.64 -6.22
CA SER A 143 -6.84 16.57 -6.99
C SER A 143 -8.33 16.29 -6.78
N GLN A 144 -8.73 15.01 -6.77
CA GLN A 144 -10.11 14.60 -6.47
C GLN A 144 -10.57 14.98 -5.05
N ARG A 145 -9.66 14.98 -4.07
CA ARG A 145 -9.97 15.40 -2.69
C ARG A 145 -10.10 16.92 -2.56
N MET A 146 -9.38 17.68 -3.39
CA MET A 146 -9.35 19.13 -3.34
C MET A 146 -10.51 19.79 -4.05
N THR A 147 -11.19 19.11 -4.99
CA THR A 147 -12.41 19.62 -5.64
C THR A 147 -13.60 19.45 -4.68
N PRO A 148 -14.01 20.49 -3.93
CA PRO A 148 -15.18 20.39 -3.09
C PRO A 148 -16.37 20.41 -4.05
N THR A 149 -17.28 19.44 -3.94
CA THR A 149 -18.59 19.55 -4.59
C THR A 149 -19.23 20.84 -4.09
N ALA A 150 -19.25 21.88 -4.92
CA ALA A 150 -19.98 23.10 -4.61
C ALA A 150 -21.43 22.68 -4.31
N PRO A 151 -22.02 23.09 -3.18
CA PRO A 151 -23.42 22.78 -2.92
C PRO A 151 -24.22 23.35 -4.10
N ALA A 152 -25.02 22.51 -4.73
CA ALA A 152 -25.98 22.96 -5.72
C ALA A 152 -26.93 23.93 -5.00
N THR A 153 -26.67 25.23 -5.14
CA THR A 153 -27.54 26.28 -4.65
C THR A 153 -28.83 26.21 -5.48
N GLY A 154 -29.79 25.44 -4.98
CA GLY A 154 -31.17 25.51 -5.45
C GLY A 154 -31.82 26.76 -4.87
N ALA A 155 -32.16 27.70 -5.74
CA ALA A 155 -33.19 28.72 -5.54
C ALA A 155 -33.79 29.07 -6.90
#